data_AF-A0A1F7X334-F1
#
_entry.id   AF-A0A1F7X334-F1
#
_cell.length_a   1.000
_cell.length_b   1.000
_cell.length_c   1.000
_cell.angle_alpha   90.00
_cell.angle_beta   90.00
_cell.angle_gamma   90.00
#
_symmetry.space_group_name_H-M   'P 1'
#
loop_
_entity.id
_entity.type
_entity.pdbx_description
1 polymer ?
#
loop_
_entity_poly.entity_id
_entity_poly.type
_entity_poly.pdbx_seq_one_letter_code
_entity_poly.pdbx_strand_id
1 'polypeptide(L)'
;MKLLYKLISPETMAFLRFSAIAGLLTTTTLLVNLNKKTFNNIFQQRSKSLWWVFLFSSILPLLLFLYIFNFLFGEIDMLKEGKLVLKVFGLKY
;
A
#
# COMPACT_ATOMS: atom_id res chain seq x y z
N MET A 1 20.18 -0.20 5.72
CA MET A 1 19.93 0.05 4.28
C MET A 1 21.06 0.78 3.53
N LYS A 2 22.19 1.15 4.17
CA LYS A 2 23.35 1.75 3.47
C LYS A 2 24.10 0.79 2.52
N LEU A 3 23.89 -0.52 2.64
CA LEU A 3 24.56 -1.55 1.81
C LEU A 3 23.92 -1.73 0.43
N LEU A 4 22.59 -1.59 0.31
CA LEU A 4 21.84 -1.78 -0.94
C LEU A 4 22.16 -0.68 -1.98
N TYR A 5 22.34 0.56 -1.54
CA TYR A 5 22.73 1.70 -2.39
C TYR A 5 24.12 1.57 -2.98
N LYS A 6 24.99 0.72 -2.40
CA LYS A 6 26.35 0.51 -2.89
C LYS A 6 26.43 -0.62 -3.94
N LEU A 7 25.39 -1.43 -4.05
CA LEU A 7 25.31 -2.62 -4.91
C LEU A 7 24.39 -2.42 -6.12
N ILE A 8 23.47 -1.47 -6.07
CA ILE A 8 22.47 -1.25 -7.13
C ILE A 8 22.75 0.09 -7.80
N SER A 9 22.91 0.06 -9.13
CA SER A 9 23.13 1.28 -9.92
C SER A 9 21.93 2.23 -9.82
N PRO A 10 22.13 3.56 -9.91
CA PRO A 10 21.03 4.53 -9.87
C PRO A 10 19.93 4.25 -10.88
N GLU A 11 20.28 3.75 -12.07
CA GLU A 11 19.36 3.39 -13.14
C GLU A 11 18.49 2.19 -12.76
N THR A 12 19.08 1.18 -12.12
CA THR A 12 18.36 0.00 -11.65
C THR A 12 17.39 0.36 -10.52
N MET A 13 17.81 1.23 -9.60
CA MET A 13 16.96 1.74 -8.52
C MET A 13 15.79 2.58 -9.08
N ALA A 14 16.05 3.41 -10.09
CA ALA A 14 15.01 4.17 -10.78
C ALA A 14 14.01 3.25 -11.48
N PHE A 15 14.50 2.24 -12.21
CA PHE A 15 13.66 1.23 -12.85
C PHE A 15 12.76 0.51 -11.85
N LEU A 16 13.32 0.00 -10.74
CA LEU A 16 12.54 -0.68 -9.69
C LEU A 16 11.44 0.21 -9.10
N ARG A 17 11.74 1.50 -8.86
CA ARG A 17 10.74 2.47 -8.38
C ARG A 17 9.64 2.69 -9.41
N PHE A 18 9.99 2.88 -10.68
CA PHE A 18 9.00 3.04 -11.76
C PHE A 18 8.15 1.79 -11.96
N SER A 19 8.75 0.60 -11.97
CA SER A 19 8.04 -0.67 -12.09
C SER A 19 7.09 -0.90 -10.92
N ALA A 20 7.50 -0.56 -9.70
CA ALA A 20 6.64 -0.67 -8.53
C ALA A 20 5.43 0.30 -8.61
N ILE A 21 5.64 1.55 -9.04
CA ILE A 21 4.54 2.51 -9.24
C ILE A 21 3.60 2.04 -10.35
N ALA A 22 4.13 1.60 -11.48
CA ALA A 22 3.32 1.07 -12.58
C ALA A 22 2.52 -0.16 -12.14
N GLY A 23 3.16 -1.10 -11.45
CA GLY A 23 2.51 -2.28 -10.87
C GLY A 23 1.40 -1.91 -9.88
N LEU A 24 1.60 -0.88 -9.04
CA LEU A 24 0.56 -0.36 -8.16
C LEU A 24 -0.63 0.17 -8.96
N LEU A 25 -0.39 1.03 -9.95
CA LEU A 25 -1.45 1.64 -10.75
C LEU A 25 -2.26 0.58 -11.48
N THR A 26 -1.60 -0.39 -12.12
CA THR A 26 -2.25 -1.51 -12.79
C THR A 26 -3.06 -2.36 -11.80
N THR A 27 -2.46 -2.75 -10.68
CA THR A 27 -3.13 -3.60 -9.67
C THR A 27 -4.31 -2.87 -9.04
N THR A 28 -4.17 -1.58 -8.72
CA THR A 28 -5.25 -0.77 -8.16
C THR A 28 -6.40 -0.63 -9.16
N THR A 29 -6.09 -0.35 -10.42
CA THR A 29 -7.10 -0.23 -11.48
C THR A 29 -7.85 -1.54 -11.68
N LEU A 30 -7.13 -2.67 -11.68
CA LEU A 30 -7.72 -4.00 -11.77
C LEU A 30 -8.57 -4.32 -10.53
N LEU A 31 -8.05 -4.06 -9.33
CA LEU A 31 -8.79 -4.26 -8.08
C LEU A 31 -10.05 -3.40 -8.06
N VAL A 32 -10.00 -2.12 -8.44
CA VAL A 32 -11.18 -1.24 -8.47
C VAL A 32 -12.22 -1.74 -9.48
N ASN A 33 -11.80 -2.14 -10.69
CA ASN A 33 -12.73 -2.64 -11.71
C ASN A 33 -13.32 -4.02 -11.36
N LEU A 34 -12.47 -4.95 -10.91
CA LEU A 34 -12.89 -6.28 -10.47
C LEU A 34 -13.76 -6.17 -9.22
N ASN A 35 -13.35 -5.37 -8.23
CA ASN A 35 -14.14 -5.14 -7.02
C ASN A 35 -15.47 -4.49 -7.38
N LYS A 36 -15.57 -3.53 -8.30
CA LYS A 36 -16.86 -2.88 -8.60
C LYS A 36 -17.87 -3.87 -9.19
N LYS A 37 -17.43 -4.71 -10.13
CA LYS A 37 -18.28 -5.74 -10.75
C LYS A 37 -18.65 -6.83 -9.74
N THR A 38 -17.67 -7.35 -9.00
CA THR A 38 -17.88 -8.39 -7.98
C THR A 38 -18.73 -7.88 -6.82
N PHE A 39 -18.49 -6.65 -6.36
CA PHE A 39 -19.24 -6.00 -5.29
C PHE A 39 -20.71 -5.79 -5.68
N ASN A 40 -20.97 -5.31 -6.90
CA ASN A 40 -22.34 -5.18 -7.39
C ASN A 40 -23.02 -6.55 -7.57
N ASN A 41 -22.29 -7.59 -7.98
CA ASN A 41 -22.84 -8.94 -8.10
C ASN A 41 -23.14 -9.60 -6.74
N ILE A 42 -22.27 -9.41 -5.74
CA ILE A 42 -22.42 -9.99 -4.39
C ILE A 42 -23.51 -9.24 -3.60
N PHE A 43 -23.49 -7.91 -3.61
CA PHE A 43 -24.37 -7.10 -2.76
C PHE A 43 -25.62 -6.59 -3.48
N GLN A 44 -25.72 -6.73 -4.81
CA GLN A 44 -26.89 -6.40 -5.64
C GLN A 44 -27.56 -5.08 -5.22
N GLN A 45 -28.80 -5.12 -4.72
CA GLN A 45 -29.57 -3.96 -4.29
C GLN A 45 -28.96 -3.24 -3.07
N ARG A 46 -28.19 -3.94 -2.24
CA ARG A 46 -27.46 -3.36 -1.09
C ARG A 46 -26.14 -2.71 -1.47
N SER A 47 -25.68 -2.82 -2.72
CA SER A 47 -24.43 -2.19 -3.20
C SER A 47 -24.40 -0.68 -2.92
N LYS A 48 -25.53 0.01 -3.10
CA LYS A 48 -25.66 1.45 -2.79
C LYS A 48 -25.58 1.77 -1.30
N SER A 49 -25.98 0.85 -0.42
CA SER A 49 -25.89 1.03 1.03
C SER A 49 -24.50 0.69 1.55
N LEU A 50 -23.85 -0.31 0.96
CA LEU A 50 -22.56 -0.85 1.40
C LEU A 50 -21.36 -0.26 0.64
N TRP A 51 -21.52 0.79 -0.16
CA TRP A 51 -20.47 1.36 -1.00
C TRP A 51 -19.18 1.71 -0.23
N TRP A 52 -19.30 2.03 1.05
CA TRP A 52 -18.17 2.25 1.96
C TRP A 52 -17.25 1.03 2.06
N VAL A 53 -17.81 -0.18 2.06
CA VAL A 53 -17.06 -1.45 2.11
C VAL A 53 -16.19 -1.60 0.86
N PHE A 54 -16.74 -1.26 -0.32
CA PHE A 54 -15.99 -1.20 -1.56
C PHE A 54 -14.85 -0.17 -1.50
N LEU A 55 -15.11 0.99 -0.89
CA LEU A 55 -14.11 2.03 -0.69
C LEU A 55 -12.96 1.54 0.20
N PHE A 56 -13.27 0.95 1.36
CA PHE A 56 -12.28 0.40 2.29
C PHE A 56 -11.47 -0.72 1.64
N SER A 57 -12.12 -1.66 0.94
CA SER A 57 -11.41 -2.75 0.26
C SER A 57 -10.50 -2.27 -0.87
N SER A 58 -10.76 -1.08 -1.43
CA SER A 58 -9.95 -0.50 -2.51
C SER A 58 -8.82 0.39 -1.98
N ILE A 59 -9.04 1.11 -0.87
CA ILE A 59 -8.07 2.02 -0.26
C ILE A 59 -7.03 1.26 0.58
N LEU A 60 -7.45 0.23 1.32
CA LEU A 60 -6.57 -0.49 2.24
C LEU A 60 -5.34 -1.12 1.54
N PRO A 61 -5.48 -1.80 0.38
CA PRO A 61 -4.32 -2.32 -0.36
C PRO A 61 -3.37 -1.21 -0.81
N LEU A 62 -3.91 -0.04 -1.14
CA LEU A 62 -3.13 1.12 -1.60
C LEU A 62 -2.29 1.70 -0.46
N LEU A 63 -2.88 1.86 0.72
CA LEU A 63 -2.17 2.29 1.93
C LEU A 63 -1.09 1.29 2.33
N LEU A 64 -1.40 -0.01 2.26
CA LEU A 64 -0.45 -1.08 2.57
C LEU A 64 0.74 -1.05 1.59
N PHE A 65 0.47 -0.87 0.30
CA PHE A 65 1.52 -0.72 -0.70
C PHE A 65 2.36 0.52 -0.45
N LEU A 66 1.76 1.69 -0.19
CA LEU A 66 2.51 2.91 0.08
C LEU A 66 3.42 2.76 1.31
N TYR A 67 2.93 2.08 2.35
CA TYR A 67 3.74 1.76 3.52
C TYR A 67 4.94 0.87 3.16
N ILE A 68 4.71 -0.22 2.42
CA ILE A 68 5.78 -1.14 1.98
C ILE A 68 6.76 -0.42 1.04
N PHE A 69 6.26 0.40 0.11
CA PHE A 69 7.07 1.16 -0.83
C PHE A 69 7.96 2.17 -0.10
N ASN A 70 7.39 2.92 0.84
CA ASN A 70 8.15 3.86 1.66
C ASN A 70 9.14 3.11 2.57
N PHE A 71 8.79 1.92 3.05
CA PHE A 71 9.71 1.05 3.80
C PHE A 71 10.90 0.56 2.96
N LEU A 72 10.66 0.14 1.71
CA LEU A 72 11.67 -0.42 0.82
C LEU A 72 12.54 0.64 0.13
N PHE A 73 11.96 1.80 -0.20
CA PHE A 73 12.59 2.80 -1.06
C PHE A 73 12.73 4.19 -0.41
N GLY A 74 12.05 4.43 0.71
CA GLY A 74 12.14 5.65 1.50
C GLY A 74 13.06 5.50 2.72
N GLU A 75 13.27 6.60 3.42
CA GLU A 75 14.07 6.64 4.65
C GLU A 75 13.19 6.44 5.89
N ILE A 76 12.41 5.35 5.93
CA ILE A 76 11.64 5.05 7.14
C ILE A 76 12.59 4.62 8.25
N ASP A 77 12.65 5.42 9.31
CA ASP A 77 13.28 5.05 10.56
C ASP A 77 12.35 4.11 11.35
N MET A 78 12.57 2.80 11.18
CA MET A 78 11.81 1.72 11.83
C MET A 78 11.80 1.84 13.36
N LEU A 79 12.82 2.43 13.97
CA LEU A 79 12.85 2.65 15.43
C LEU A 79 11.88 3.75 15.85
N LYS A 80 11.74 4.79 15.03
CA LYS A 80 10.82 5.90 15.28
C LYS A 80 9.36 5.47 15.07
N GLU A 81 9.08 4.74 13.98
CA GLU A 81 7.75 4.21 13.69
C GLU A 81 7.33 3.14 14.71
N GLY A 82 8.24 2.24 15.10
CA GLY A 82 8.00 1.25 16.15
C GLY A 82 7.63 1.91 17.49
N LYS A 83 8.38 2.93 17.91
CA LYS A 83 8.07 3.70 19.13
C LYS A 83 6.71 4.40 19.06
N LEU A 84 6.31 4.89 17.89
CA LEU A 84 4.99 5.51 17.66
C LEU A 84 3.86 4.50 17.81
N VAL A 85 3.97 3.34 17.17
CA VAL A 85 2.99 2.25 17.28
C VAL A 85 2.83 1.85 18.74
N LEU A 86 3.95 1.61 19.41
CA LEU A 86 3.94 1.11 20.78
C LEU A 86 3.41 2.17 21.77
N LYS A 87 3.63 3.46 21.49
CA LYS A 87 2.99 4.59 22.20
C LYS A 87 1.48 4.63 21.98
N VAL A 88 0.99 4.38 20.76
CA VAL A 88 -0.45 4.29 20.46
C VAL A 88 -1.10 3.11 21.20
N PHE A 89 -0.38 1.99 21.34
CA PHE A 89 -0.84 0.82 22.08
C PHE A 89 -0.55 0.88 23.60
N GLY A 90 -0.07 2.02 24.12
CA GLY A 90 0.14 2.23 25.56
C GLY A 90 1.26 1.38 26.18
N LEU A 91 2.08 0.70 25.37
CA LEU A 91 3.23 -0.06 25.82
C LEU A 91 4.38 0.91 26.10
N LYS A 92 4.67 1.15 27.39
CA LYS A 92 5.80 1.97 27.83
C LYS A 92 7.11 1.17 27.70
N TYR A 93 8.14 1.85 27.18
CA TYR A 93 9.56 1.47 27.25
C TYR A 93 10.21 2.17 28.42
#